data_AF-A0A087TU06-F1
#
_entry.id   AF-A0A087TU06-F1
#
_cell.length_a   1.000
_cell.length_b   1.000
_cell.length_c   1.000
_cell.angle_alpha   90.00
_cell.angle_beta   90.00
_cell.angle_gamma   90.00
#
_symmetry.space_group_name_H-M   'P 1'
#
loop_
_entity.id
_entity.type
_entity.pdbx_description
1 polymer ?
#
loop_
_entity_poly.entity_id
_entity_poly.type
_entity_poly.pdbx_seq_one_letter_code
_entity_poly.pdbx_strand_id
1 'polypeptide(L)'
;MYFLLLFVYKQEMYSVASVVVLIFLASFSYASVNSHSSKTALKYFYKDHLDQAVCLQEAPCRPIHNATCFGTILPYSFTSFALAEDSLSHFEVQDNLALWQGLRSVPRCWAVVQPLLCAVYMPKCENGSIFLPSQEMCRITRGPCKSVEVKHSWPSFLRCENKKLFPPRCRNPLQEVKFNTSYKCIPPLVETDNKDNWFHEVEGCGIQCQNPFFTEEEHDNNHFLIKIFAGACFAMGLFAVVTSLIRWKAANRYPGVIIFYINICVIVASFGWLIQFFPGARERIVCRHDGTMHLHQPSSGEHLCSLTFVLVYAGVVAAVVWFIILTYAWYLLVVRASGSPKDIIKKKHSSFHSAAWSLSIALTVIIMGMKG
;
A
#
# COMPACT_ATOMS: atom_id res chain seq x y z
N MET A 1 -31.57 -27.69 -8.79
CA MET A 1 -32.17 -26.44 -9.33
C MET A 1 -31.99 -25.36 -8.26
N TYR A 2 -30.82 -24.76 -8.04
CA TYR A 2 -29.93 -24.04 -8.96
C TYR A 2 -28.47 -24.53 -8.85
N PHE A 3 -28.06 -25.32 -9.84
CA PHE A 3 -26.66 -25.66 -10.11
C PHE A 3 -26.06 -24.68 -11.16
N LEU A 4 -26.72 -23.53 -11.38
CA LEU A 4 -26.41 -22.55 -12.44
C LEU A 4 -26.27 -21.10 -11.94
N LEU A 5 -26.46 -20.84 -10.64
CA LEU A 5 -25.95 -19.63 -9.95
C LEU A 5 -24.56 -19.89 -9.35
N LEU A 6 -23.78 -20.59 -10.16
CA LEU A 6 -22.41 -21.04 -9.93
C LEU A 6 -21.46 -20.28 -10.88
N PHE A 7 -21.77 -19.03 -11.27
CA PHE A 7 -20.96 -18.39 -12.31
C PHE A 7 -20.50 -16.95 -12.11
N VAL A 8 -20.96 -16.18 -11.12
CA VAL A 8 -20.55 -14.76 -11.03
C VAL A 8 -19.91 -14.28 -9.72
N TYR A 9 -20.28 -14.73 -8.51
CA TYR A 9 -19.57 -14.27 -7.28
C TYR A 9 -18.55 -15.30 -6.77
N LYS A 10 -17.72 -15.72 -7.73
CA LYS A 10 -16.83 -16.88 -7.72
C LYS A 10 -15.45 -16.41 -8.22
N GLN A 11 -14.79 -15.50 -7.51
CA GLN A 11 -13.45 -15.06 -7.92
C GLN A 11 -12.37 -14.90 -6.82
N GLU A 12 -12.66 -14.97 -5.51
CA GLU A 12 -11.60 -14.64 -4.51
C GLU A 12 -11.22 -15.79 -3.54
N MET A 13 -12.05 -16.82 -3.33
CA MET A 13 -11.68 -17.92 -2.40
C MET A 13 -10.80 -19.02 -3.00
N TYR A 14 -10.53 -19.02 -4.31
CA TYR A 14 -9.77 -20.08 -4.99
C TYR A 14 -8.26 -19.82 -5.09
N SER A 15 -7.74 -18.72 -4.54
CA SER A 15 -6.30 -18.38 -4.71
C SER A 15 -5.37 -19.09 -3.71
N VAL A 16 -5.88 -19.60 -2.58
CA VAL A 16 -5.01 -20.19 -1.54
C VAL A 16 -4.55 -21.62 -1.91
N ALA A 17 -5.28 -22.30 -2.79
CA ALA A 17 -4.97 -23.67 -3.22
C ALA A 17 -4.04 -23.75 -4.46
N SER A 18 -3.82 -22.64 -5.18
CA SER A 18 -3.00 -22.61 -6.41
C SER A 18 -1.60 -22.04 -6.22
N VAL A 19 -1.31 -21.39 -5.09
CA VAL A 19 -0.03 -20.68 -4.84
C VAL A 19 1.08 -21.61 -4.33
N VAL A 20 0.74 -22.81 -3.83
CA VAL A 20 1.71 -23.75 -3.23
C VAL A 20 2.58 -24.48 -4.26
N VAL A 21 2.22 -24.46 -5.55
CA VAL A 21 2.92 -25.24 -6.60
C VAL A 21 3.82 -24.37 -7.50
N LEU A 22 3.74 -23.04 -7.43
CA LEU A 22 4.46 -22.14 -8.35
C LEU A 22 5.67 -21.41 -7.74
N ILE A 23 5.99 -21.62 -6.46
CA ILE A 23 7.08 -20.91 -5.76
C ILE A 23 8.42 -21.68 -5.78
N PHE A 24 8.52 -22.83 -6.47
CA PHE A 24 9.73 -23.67 -6.43
C PHE A 24 10.72 -23.54 -7.60
N LEU A 25 10.56 -22.60 -8.53
CA LEU A 25 11.53 -22.41 -9.63
C LEU A 25 11.66 -20.94 -10.05
N ALA A 26 12.53 -20.18 -9.38
CA ALA A 26 13.42 -19.19 -10.02
C ALA A 26 14.15 -18.36 -8.95
N SER A 27 15.41 -18.70 -8.69
CA SER A 27 16.39 -17.79 -8.10
C SER A 27 17.74 -18.12 -8.73
N PHE A 28 18.57 -17.07 -8.89
CA PHE A 28 19.91 -17.02 -9.50
C PHE A 28 19.90 -16.91 -11.04
N SER A 29 20.59 -15.97 -11.71
CA SER A 29 21.64 -15.03 -11.31
C SER A 29 21.70 -13.83 -12.27
N TYR A 30 22.27 -12.76 -11.74
CA TYR A 30 22.62 -11.49 -12.36
C TYR A 30 23.79 -11.65 -13.36
N ALA A 31 23.75 -10.98 -14.52
CA ALA A 31 24.94 -10.63 -15.32
C ALA A 31 24.64 -9.48 -16.30
N SER A 32 25.45 -8.43 -16.23
CA SER A 32 25.39 -7.19 -17.00
C SER A 32 26.11 -7.30 -18.36
N VAL A 33 25.66 -6.51 -19.34
CA VAL A 33 26.16 -6.46 -20.72
C VAL A 33 26.90 -5.14 -21.00
N ASN A 34 28.08 -5.30 -21.60
CA ASN A 34 28.86 -4.48 -22.55
C ASN A 34 29.23 -2.99 -22.35
N SER A 35 30.55 -2.79 -22.43
CA SER A 35 31.33 -2.17 -23.54
C SER A 35 31.21 -0.67 -23.90
N HIS A 36 32.41 -0.07 -23.85
CA HIS A 36 33.06 0.86 -24.78
C HIS A 36 33.00 2.39 -24.58
N SER A 37 34.24 2.90 -24.47
CA SER A 37 34.83 4.13 -25.00
C SER A 37 34.43 5.50 -24.45
N SER A 38 35.41 6.12 -23.79
CA SER A 38 35.56 7.56 -23.65
C SER A 38 36.59 8.07 -24.65
N LYS A 39 36.28 9.16 -25.36
CA LYS A 39 37.26 10.14 -25.83
C LYS A 39 36.70 11.57 -25.82
N THR A 40 37.42 12.39 -25.07
CA THR A 40 37.87 13.76 -25.37
C THR A 40 36.92 14.95 -25.17
N ALA A 41 37.35 15.78 -24.22
CA ALA A 41 36.95 17.16 -24.03
C ALA A 41 37.63 18.09 -25.04
N LEU A 42 36.87 18.98 -25.69
CA LEU A 42 37.31 20.32 -26.07
C LEU A 42 36.08 21.12 -26.55
N LYS A 43 35.52 21.99 -25.69
CA LYS A 43 34.70 23.18 -26.03
C LYS A 43 34.12 23.83 -24.76
N TYR A 44 35.00 24.21 -23.84
CA TYR A 44 34.67 25.07 -22.70
C TYR A 44 35.48 26.35 -22.83
N PHE A 45 35.05 27.23 -23.73
CA PHE A 45 35.40 28.67 -23.68
C PHE A 45 34.58 29.54 -24.65
N TYR A 46 33.72 28.96 -25.49
CA TYR A 46 32.86 29.67 -26.45
C TYR A 46 31.37 29.38 -26.18
N LYS A 47 30.91 29.58 -24.94
CA LYS A 47 29.54 29.17 -24.54
C LYS A 47 28.74 30.23 -23.77
N ASP A 48 29.40 31.14 -23.04
CA ASP A 48 28.68 32.10 -22.18
C ASP A 48 27.87 33.17 -22.93
N HIS A 49 28.26 33.56 -24.15
CA HIS A 49 27.51 34.57 -24.91
C HIS A 49 26.38 34.01 -25.79
N LEU A 50 26.28 32.68 -25.95
CA LEU A 50 25.22 32.01 -26.74
C LEU A 50 24.11 31.42 -25.85
N ASP A 51 24.42 31.09 -24.59
CA ASP A 51 23.50 30.42 -23.67
C ASP A 51 22.30 31.30 -23.25
N GLN A 52 22.39 32.63 -23.37
CA GLN A 52 21.31 33.54 -22.96
C GLN A 52 20.23 33.77 -24.02
N ALA A 53 20.57 33.63 -25.31
CA ALA A 53 19.60 33.73 -26.41
C ALA A 53 18.72 32.48 -26.55
N VAL A 54 19.19 31.32 -26.07
CA VAL A 54 18.46 30.04 -26.14
C VAL A 54 17.34 29.96 -25.09
N CYS A 55 17.43 30.75 -24.03
CA CYS A 55 16.46 30.76 -22.92
C CYS A 55 15.30 31.74 -23.13
N LEU A 56 15.29 32.47 -24.25
CA LEU A 56 14.28 33.46 -24.60
C LEU A 56 13.60 33.04 -25.89
N GLN A 57 12.30 33.27 -25.97
CA GLN A 57 11.52 33.07 -27.20
C GLN A 57 10.74 34.35 -27.51
N GLU A 58 10.77 34.80 -28.76
CA GLU A 58 10.00 35.98 -29.18
C GLU A 58 8.50 35.68 -29.13
N ALA A 59 7.75 36.54 -28.46
CA ALA A 59 6.30 36.40 -28.33
C ALA A 59 5.64 37.75 -27.98
N PRO A 60 4.38 38.00 -28.40
CA PRO A 60 3.67 39.21 -28.05
C PRO A 60 3.37 39.25 -26.54
N CYS A 61 3.87 40.28 -25.86
CA CYS A 61 3.58 40.53 -24.45
C CYS A 61 2.19 41.13 -24.28
N ARG A 62 1.43 40.63 -23.31
CA ARG A 62 0.10 41.12 -22.94
C ARG A 62 0.07 41.46 -21.44
N PRO A 63 -0.65 42.52 -21.03
CA PRO A 63 -0.80 42.85 -19.62
C PRO A 63 -1.58 41.75 -18.87
N ILE A 64 -1.19 41.48 -17.63
CA ILE A 64 -1.85 40.51 -16.76
C ILE A 64 -2.99 41.22 -16.00
N HIS A 65 -4.22 40.71 -16.12
CA HIS A 65 -5.37 41.28 -15.40
C HIS A 65 -5.31 40.97 -13.89
N ASN A 66 -4.92 39.75 -13.52
CA ASN A 66 -4.68 39.32 -12.13
C ASN A 66 -3.30 38.67 -12.04
N ALA A 67 -2.34 39.35 -11.42
CA ALA A 67 -0.95 38.89 -11.29
C ALA A 67 -0.79 37.80 -10.21
N THR A 68 -1.71 36.83 -10.19
CA THR A 68 -1.71 35.72 -9.23
C THR A 68 -1.78 34.38 -9.96
N CYS A 69 -0.88 33.46 -9.61
CA CYS A 69 -0.92 32.07 -10.07
C CYS A 69 -1.02 31.14 -8.84
N PHE A 70 -2.08 30.32 -8.78
CA PHE A 70 -2.41 29.48 -7.61
C PHE A 70 -2.40 30.25 -6.28
N GLY A 71 -2.92 31.48 -6.27
CA GLY A 71 -2.95 32.36 -5.09
C GLY A 71 -1.62 33.01 -4.71
N THR A 72 -0.54 32.77 -5.48
CA THR A 72 0.77 33.39 -5.26
C THR A 72 0.94 34.58 -6.21
N ILE A 73 1.38 35.73 -5.69
CA ILE A 73 1.58 36.95 -6.47
C ILE A 73 2.85 36.80 -7.34
N LEU A 74 2.71 37.07 -8.64
CA LEU A 74 3.80 37.05 -9.60
C LEU A 74 4.57 38.39 -9.56
N PRO A 75 5.92 38.38 -9.64
CA PRO A 75 6.73 39.59 -9.57
C PRO A 75 6.78 40.40 -10.89
N TYR A 76 5.87 40.12 -11.83
CA TYR A 76 5.82 40.75 -13.16
C TYR A 76 4.39 41.02 -13.58
N SER A 77 4.22 41.99 -14.50
CA SER A 77 2.90 42.50 -14.93
C SER A 77 2.53 42.13 -16.37
N PHE A 78 3.43 41.48 -17.12
CA PHE A 78 3.23 41.10 -18.51
C PHE A 78 3.49 39.60 -18.72
N THR A 79 2.63 38.97 -19.50
CA THR A 79 2.67 37.53 -19.84
C THR A 79 2.49 37.30 -21.34
N SER A 80 2.60 36.05 -21.79
CA SER A 80 2.21 35.61 -23.13
C SER A 80 1.53 34.25 -23.08
N PHE A 81 0.75 33.92 -24.12
CA PHE A 81 0.08 32.61 -24.26
C PHE A 81 0.82 31.67 -25.22
N ALA A 82 2.01 32.06 -25.69
CA ALA A 82 2.74 31.34 -26.73
C ALA A 82 3.24 29.93 -26.34
N LEU A 83 3.31 29.61 -25.03
CA LEU A 83 3.79 28.31 -24.56
C LEU A 83 2.66 27.30 -24.29
N ALA A 84 1.49 27.76 -23.87
CA ALA A 84 0.35 26.91 -23.56
C ALA A 84 -0.50 26.72 -24.84
N GLU A 85 -0.26 25.62 -25.56
CA GLU A 85 -0.94 25.32 -26.85
C GLU A 85 -2.46 25.17 -26.71
N ASP A 86 -2.95 24.88 -25.50
CA ASP A 86 -4.37 24.68 -25.16
C ASP A 86 -5.10 25.98 -24.79
N SER A 87 -4.42 27.13 -24.82
CA SER A 87 -4.95 28.40 -24.32
C SER A 87 -4.60 29.57 -25.24
N LEU A 88 -5.61 30.30 -25.71
CA LEU A 88 -5.47 31.49 -26.56
C LEU A 88 -5.89 32.79 -25.86
N SER A 89 -6.56 32.68 -24.70
CA SER A 89 -7.06 33.82 -23.94
C SER A 89 -6.69 33.73 -22.45
N HIS A 90 -6.70 34.88 -21.77
CA HIS A 90 -6.49 34.93 -20.31
C HIS A 90 -7.56 34.11 -19.57
N PHE A 91 -8.79 34.04 -20.10
CA PHE A 91 -9.86 33.26 -19.51
C PHE A 91 -9.56 31.75 -19.58
N GLU A 92 -9.18 31.24 -20.75
CA GLU A 92 -8.80 29.83 -20.94
C GLU A 92 -7.57 29.44 -20.10
N VAL A 93 -6.58 30.33 -20.00
CA VAL A 93 -5.43 30.10 -19.12
C VAL A 93 -5.88 29.90 -17.67
N GLN A 94 -6.78 30.75 -17.17
CA GLN A 94 -7.28 30.63 -15.79
C GLN A 94 -8.15 29.38 -15.60
N ASP A 95 -8.96 29.01 -16.60
CA ASP A 95 -9.78 27.80 -16.57
C ASP A 95 -8.91 26.53 -16.57
N ASN A 96 -7.91 26.45 -17.44
CA ASN A 96 -6.95 25.35 -17.47
C ASN A 96 -6.14 25.27 -16.18
N LEU A 97 -5.67 26.41 -15.65
CA LEU A 97 -5.02 26.45 -14.34
C LEU A 97 -5.97 25.97 -13.23
N ALA A 98 -7.26 26.32 -13.27
CA ALA A 98 -8.25 25.83 -12.32
C ALA A 98 -8.43 24.31 -12.40
N LEU A 99 -8.43 23.72 -13.61
CA LEU A 99 -8.42 22.26 -13.80
C LEU A 99 -7.19 21.61 -13.17
N TRP A 100 -6.00 22.19 -13.38
CA TRP A 100 -4.76 21.69 -12.78
C TRP A 100 -4.73 21.76 -11.24
N GLN A 101 -5.56 22.60 -10.60
CA GLN A 101 -5.68 22.62 -9.14
C GLN A 101 -6.21 21.30 -8.56
N GLY A 102 -6.79 20.41 -9.38
CA GLY A 102 -7.14 19.04 -8.98
C GLY A 102 -5.95 18.25 -8.41
N LEU A 103 -4.71 18.57 -8.85
CA LEU A 103 -3.48 17.97 -8.33
C LEU A 103 -3.12 18.40 -6.90
N ARG A 104 -3.83 19.36 -6.31
CA ARG A 104 -3.65 19.74 -4.90
C ARG A 104 -3.90 18.58 -3.92
N SER A 105 -4.64 17.57 -4.37
CA SER A 105 -4.88 16.31 -3.68
C SER A 105 -3.67 15.36 -3.64
N VAL A 106 -2.62 15.66 -4.41
CA VAL A 106 -1.37 14.90 -4.47
C VAL A 106 -0.23 15.81 -3.97
N PRO A 107 0.04 15.82 -2.65
CA PRO A 107 0.89 16.80 -1.97
C PRO A 107 2.25 17.06 -2.62
N ARG A 108 3.01 15.97 -2.83
CA ARG A 108 4.38 16.05 -3.34
C ARG A 108 4.42 16.45 -4.81
N CYS A 109 3.42 16.04 -5.58
CA CYS A 109 3.24 16.51 -6.94
C CYS A 109 2.92 18.00 -6.97
N TRP A 110 1.95 18.44 -6.14
CA TRP A 110 1.48 19.82 -6.11
C TRP A 110 2.62 20.81 -5.87
N ALA A 111 3.47 20.53 -4.88
CA ALA A 111 4.59 21.38 -4.53
C ALA A 111 5.58 21.62 -5.68
N VAL A 112 5.80 20.62 -6.55
CA VAL A 112 6.76 20.73 -7.66
C VAL A 112 6.10 21.15 -8.98
N VAL A 113 4.81 20.90 -9.17
CA VAL A 113 4.10 21.18 -10.42
C VAL A 113 3.62 22.63 -10.49
N GLN A 114 3.30 23.27 -9.35
CA GLN A 114 2.85 24.66 -9.29
C GLN A 114 3.80 25.63 -10.03
N PRO A 115 5.12 25.65 -9.75
CA PRO A 115 6.02 26.55 -10.45
C PRO A 115 6.08 26.27 -11.94
N LEU A 116 6.07 24.99 -12.35
CA LEU A 116 6.14 24.59 -13.76
C LEU A 116 4.93 25.09 -14.54
N LEU A 117 3.73 24.89 -14.01
CA LEU A 117 2.49 25.32 -14.65
C LEU A 117 2.44 26.85 -14.74
N CYS A 118 2.81 27.57 -13.69
CA CYS A 118 2.86 29.03 -13.75
C CYS A 118 3.90 29.54 -14.77
N ALA A 119 5.05 28.88 -14.91
CA ALA A 119 6.07 29.26 -15.88
C ALA A 119 5.65 29.00 -17.33
N VAL A 120 4.73 28.06 -17.58
CA VAL A 120 4.25 27.71 -18.92
C VAL A 120 2.98 28.48 -19.28
N TYR A 121 1.98 28.54 -18.39
CA TYR A 121 0.71 29.23 -18.63
C TYR A 121 0.80 30.75 -18.44
N MET A 122 1.69 31.21 -17.55
CA MET A 122 1.87 32.64 -17.24
C MET A 122 3.35 33.05 -17.22
N PRO A 123 4.13 32.84 -18.30
CA PRO A 123 5.56 33.17 -18.34
C PRO A 123 5.80 34.67 -18.19
N LYS A 124 6.95 35.04 -17.61
CA LYS A 124 7.41 36.44 -17.63
C LYS A 124 7.66 36.86 -19.08
N CYS A 125 7.06 37.98 -19.52
CA CYS A 125 7.30 38.60 -20.81
C CYS A 125 7.94 39.98 -20.65
N GLU A 126 9.07 40.21 -21.30
CA GLU A 126 9.84 41.45 -21.21
C GLU A 126 10.44 41.77 -22.59
N ASN A 127 10.27 43.01 -23.07
CA ASN A 127 10.80 43.47 -24.37
C ASN A 127 10.40 42.59 -25.57
N GLY A 128 9.18 42.04 -25.59
CA GLY A 128 8.70 41.17 -26.69
C GLY A 128 9.30 39.76 -26.69
N SER A 129 9.96 39.36 -25.59
CA SER A 129 10.49 38.02 -25.40
C SER A 129 9.95 37.40 -24.10
N ILE A 130 9.72 36.10 -24.11
CA ILE A 130 9.34 35.31 -22.93
C ILE A 130 10.52 34.48 -22.42
N PHE A 131 10.58 34.32 -21.10
CA PHE A 131 11.57 33.47 -20.45
C PHE A 131 11.10 32.01 -20.43
N LEU A 132 11.89 31.12 -21.02
CA LEU A 132 11.59 29.69 -21.08
C LEU A 132 11.92 28.97 -19.77
N PRO A 133 11.07 28.03 -19.30
CA PRO A 133 11.38 27.18 -18.16
C PRO A 133 12.53 26.21 -18.49
N SER A 134 13.35 25.88 -17.49
CA SER A 134 14.46 24.94 -17.70
C SER A 134 13.98 23.49 -17.81
N GLN A 135 14.78 22.66 -18.48
CA GLN A 135 14.54 21.20 -18.52
C GLN A 135 14.53 20.56 -17.13
N GLU A 136 15.34 21.05 -16.20
CA GLU A 136 15.43 20.52 -14.84
C GLU A 136 14.12 20.75 -14.08
N MET A 137 13.56 21.96 -14.19
CA MET A 137 12.27 22.32 -13.61
C MET A 137 11.14 21.42 -14.12
N CYS A 138 11.17 21.06 -15.41
CA CYS A 138 10.20 20.12 -15.97
C CYS A 138 10.40 18.67 -15.47
N ARG A 139 11.65 18.23 -15.33
CA ARG A 139 11.97 16.83 -14.95
C ARG A 139 11.66 16.51 -13.50
N ILE A 140 11.83 17.47 -12.60
CA ILE A 140 11.52 17.30 -11.17
C ILE A 140 10.05 16.90 -10.96
N THR A 141 9.13 17.30 -11.84
CA THR A 141 7.71 16.92 -11.71
C THR A 141 7.43 15.47 -12.07
N ARG A 142 8.28 14.81 -12.88
CA ARG A 142 7.96 13.48 -13.44
C ARG A 142 7.89 12.36 -12.41
N GLY A 143 8.70 12.44 -11.35
CA GLY A 143 8.65 11.47 -10.26
C GLY A 143 7.36 11.62 -9.44
N PRO A 144 7.20 12.73 -8.69
CA PRO A 144 6.05 12.92 -7.79
C PRO A 144 4.70 12.99 -8.50
N CYS A 145 4.64 13.46 -9.76
CA CYS A 145 3.41 13.58 -10.54
C CYS A 145 3.17 12.41 -11.51
N LYS A 146 3.63 11.21 -11.16
CA LYS A 146 3.44 10.01 -11.99
C LYS A 146 1.97 9.71 -12.30
N SER A 147 1.04 10.07 -11.40
CA SER A 147 -0.40 9.93 -11.60
C SER A 147 -0.92 10.62 -12.86
N VAL A 148 -0.34 11.77 -13.24
CA VAL A 148 -0.70 12.49 -14.47
C VAL A 148 -0.32 11.67 -15.70
N GLU A 149 0.87 11.08 -15.69
CA GLU A 149 1.38 10.28 -16.80
C GLU A 149 0.54 9.02 -17.02
N VAL A 150 0.20 8.32 -15.93
CA VAL A 150 -0.57 7.06 -16.00
C VAL A 150 -2.03 7.29 -16.42
N LYS A 151 -2.68 8.34 -15.91
CA LYS A 151 -4.13 8.54 -16.13
C LYS A 151 -4.48 9.42 -17.33
N HIS A 152 -3.71 10.48 -17.56
CA HIS A 152 -4.08 11.52 -18.52
C HIS A 152 -3.04 11.74 -19.61
N SER A 153 -1.81 11.25 -19.43
CA SER A 153 -0.63 11.56 -20.26
C SER A 153 -0.30 13.06 -20.32
N TRP A 154 0.99 13.38 -20.41
CA TRP A 154 1.40 14.79 -20.46
C TRP A 154 1.11 15.41 -21.84
N PRO A 155 0.47 16.60 -21.91
CA PRO A 155 0.30 17.37 -23.14
C PRO A 155 1.63 17.68 -23.82
N SER A 156 1.62 17.86 -25.15
CA SER A 156 2.80 18.17 -25.98
C SER A 156 3.65 19.31 -25.41
N PHE A 157 3.00 20.39 -25.00
CA PHE A 157 3.65 21.58 -24.45
C PHE A 157 4.18 21.42 -23.01
N LEU A 158 3.85 20.32 -22.33
CA LEU A 158 4.37 19.95 -21.00
C LEU A 158 5.29 18.72 -21.04
N ARG A 159 5.75 18.28 -22.22
CA ARG A 159 6.71 17.16 -22.35
C ARG A 159 8.15 17.67 -22.26
N CYS A 160 8.91 17.15 -21.29
CA CYS A 160 10.27 17.60 -21.00
C CYS A 160 11.30 17.20 -22.07
N GLU A 161 10.92 16.34 -23.02
CA GLU A 161 11.72 15.96 -24.19
C GLU A 161 11.79 17.11 -25.20
N ASN A 162 10.83 18.04 -25.18
CA ASN A 162 10.80 19.18 -26.08
C ASN A 162 11.84 20.23 -25.68
N LYS A 163 13.06 20.08 -26.21
CA LYS A 163 14.19 20.99 -25.96
C LYS A 163 13.96 22.43 -26.41
N LYS A 164 12.95 22.69 -27.25
CA LYS A 164 12.59 24.06 -27.67
C LYS A 164 11.81 24.78 -26.58
N LEU A 165 10.90 24.08 -25.90
CA LEU A 165 10.12 24.62 -24.78
C LEU A 165 10.88 24.55 -23.45
N PHE A 166 11.71 23.52 -23.29
CA PHE A 166 12.48 23.26 -22.07
C PHE A 166 13.98 23.15 -22.37
N PRO A 167 14.66 24.27 -22.66
CA PRO A 167 16.09 24.29 -22.87
C PRO A 167 16.87 23.91 -21.59
N PRO A 168 18.01 23.19 -21.71
CA PRO A 168 18.87 22.89 -20.58
C PRO A 168 19.68 24.13 -20.17
N ARG A 169 20.01 24.24 -18.87
CA ARG A 169 20.87 25.30 -18.28
C ARG A 169 20.28 26.72 -18.26
N CYS A 170 18.97 26.88 -18.45
CA CYS A 170 18.31 28.16 -18.23
C CYS A 170 18.01 28.40 -16.75
N ARG A 171 18.01 29.67 -16.33
CA ARG A 171 17.59 30.06 -14.98
C ARG A 171 16.07 30.00 -14.89
N ASN A 172 15.55 29.44 -13.80
CA ASN A 172 14.11 29.30 -13.62
C ASN A 172 13.50 30.67 -13.29
N PRO A 173 12.52 31.16 -14.08
CA PRO A 173 11.95 32.51 -13.89
C PRO A 173 11.17 32.65 -12.58
N LEU A 174 10.75 31.55 -11.97
CA LEU A 174 9.98 31.50 -10.72
C LEU A 174 10.76 30.90 -9.53
N GLN A 175 12.09 30.79 -9.63
CA GLN A 175 12.92 30.18 -8.57
C GLN A 175 12.79 30.90 -7.22
N GLU A 176 12.60 32.22 -7.26
CA GLU A 176 12.56 33.09 -6.08
C GLU A 176 11.14 33.24 -5.51
N VAL A 177 10.12 32.74 -6.24
CA VAL A 177 8.72 32.81 -5.84
C VAL A 177 8.39 31.61 -4.96
N LYS A 178 7.97 31.87 -3.71
CA LYS A 178 7.52 30.84 -2.79
C LYS A 178 6.02 30.58 -2.98
N PHE A 179 5.70 29.43 -3.55
CA PHE A 179 4.31 28.98 -3.69
C PHE A 179 3.78 28.45 -2.36
N ASN A 180 2.49 28.70 -2.09
CA ASN A 180 1.82 28.09 -0.95
C ASN A 180 1.59 26.60 -1.22
N THR A 181 2.34 25.74 -0.51
CA THR A 181 2.28 24.28 -0.60
C THR A 181 1.27 23.67 0.37
N SER A 182 0.30 24.43 0.89
CA SER A 182 -0.75 23.89 1.75
C SER A 182 -1.64 22.90 0.99
N TYR A 183 -1.40 21.62 1.24
CA TYR A 183 -2.18 20.50 0.73
C TYR A 183 -3.00 19.88 1.86
N LYS A 184 -3.96 19.04 1.47
CA LYS A 184 -4.68 18.15 2.38
C LYS A 184 -5.03 16.89 1.61
N CYS A 185 -4.76 15.72 2.19
CA CYS A 185 -5.20 14.46 1.59
C CYS A 185 -6.74 14.43 1.57
N ILE A 186 -7.31 13.97 0.46
CA ILE A 186 -8.76 13.81 0.34
C ILE A 186 -9.15 12.48 1.03
N PRO A 187 -10.21 12.45 1.86
CA PRO A 187 -10.73 11.20 2.42
C PRO A 187 -11.00 10.17 1.30
N PRO A 188 -10.64 8.89 1.48
CA PRO A 188 -10.25 8.21 2.73
C PRO A 188 -8.73 8.22 3.01
N LEU A 189 -7.96 9.08 2.35
CA LEU A 189 -6.52 9.16 2.54
C LEU A 189 -6.15 10.12 3.66
N VAL A 190 -5.09 9.78 4.40
CA VAL A 190 -4.48 10.57 5.47
C VAL A 190 -3.02 10.86 5.16
N GLU A 191 -2.49 11.95 5.71
CA GLU A 191 -1.10 12.35 5.48
C GLU A 191 -0.12 11.38 6.16
N THR A 192 0.92 10.98 5.45
CA THR A 192 1.99 10.15 6.02
C THR A 192 3.33 10.42 5.35
N ASP A 193 4.36 10.56 6.18
CA ASP A 193 5.75 10.68 5.74
C ASP A 193 6.40 9.32 5.45
N ASN A 194 5.75 8.23 5.86
CA ASN A 194 6.28 6.89 5.65
C ASN A 194 6.02 6.43 4.20
N LYS A 195 7.12 6.29 3.45
CA LYS A 195 7.10 5.89 2.03
C LYS A 195 6.46 4.52 1.81
N ASP A 196 6.61 3.60 2.76
CA ASP A 196 6.07 2.24 2.66
C ASP A 196 4.54 2.21 2.76
N ASN A 197 3.94 3.28 3.29
CA ASN A 197 2.49 3.40 3.48
C ASN A 197 1.83 4.27 2.41
N TRP A 198 2.58 4.81 1.44
CA TRP A 198 1.99 5.66 0.41
C TRP A 198 1.01 4.90 -0.46
N PHE A 199 -0.14 5.51 -0.70
CA PHE A 199 -1.12 4.98 -1.62
C PHE A 199 -0.60 5.08 -3.05
N HIS A 200 -0.91 4.07 -3.86
CA HIS A 200 -0.43 3.97 -5.24
C HIS A 200 -0.62 5.28 -6.00
N GLU A 201 0.48 5.83 -6.53
CA GLU A 201 0.53 7.09 -7.30
C GLU A 201 0.17 8.39 -6.53
N VAL A 202 -0.04 8.32 -5.20
CA VAL A 202 -0.33 9.48 -4.36
C VAL A 202 0.73 9.60 -3.26
N GLU A 203 1.88 10.16 -3.63
CA GLU A 203 2.99 10.32 -2.68
C GLU A 203 2.65 11.34 -1.59
N GLY A 204 2.89 10.96 -0.33
CA GLY A 204 2.61 11.78 0.86
C GLY A 204 1.27 11.50 1.52
N CYS A 205 0.42 10.66 0.92
CA CYS A 205 -0.83 10.21 1.51
C CYS A 205 -0.89 8.68 1.59
N GLY A 206 -1.49 8.15 2.66
CA GLY A 206 -1.74 6.71 2.86
C GLY A 206 -3.21 6.44 3.19
N ILE A 207 -3.62 5.18 3.15
CA ILE A 207 -5.00 4.79 3.51
C ILE A 207 -5.18 4.93 5.02
N GLN A 208 -6.27 5.57 5.44
CA GLN A 208 -6.62 5.70 6.86
C GLN A 208 -6.79 4.34 7.56
N CYS A 209 -6.61 4.30 8.88
CA CYS A 209 -6.73 3.06 9.65
C CYS A 209 -8.12 2.43 9.57
N GLN A 210 -9.18 3.24 9.76
CA GLN A 210 -10.55 2.73 9.71
C GLN A 210 -10.94 2.36 8.29
N ASN A 211 -11.46 1.15 8.11
CA ASN A 211 -11.87 0.68 6.81
C ASN A 211 -12.97 1.60 6.23
N PRO A 212 -12.73 2.27 5.09
CA PRO A 212 -13.65 3.25 4.52
C PRO A 212 -14.90 2.62 3.88
N PHE A 213 -14.94 1.30 3.71
CA PHE A 213 -16.09 0.59 3.12
C PHE A 213 -17.21 0.31 4.11
N PHE A 214 -16.94 0.44 5.42
CA PHE A 214 -17.91 0.16 6.47
C PHE A 214 -18.14 1.40 7.32
N THR A 215 -19.38 1.60 7.74
CA THR A 215 -19.79 2.66 8.67
C THR A 215 -19.33 2.34 10.09
N GLU A 216 -19.25 3.36 10.96
CA GLU A 216 -18.93 3.16 12.38
C GLU A 216 -19.91 2.21 13.07
N GLU A 217 -21.20 2.27 12.72
CA GLU A 217 -22.22 1.36 13.24
C GLU A 217 -21.96 -0.10 12.85
N GLU A 218 -21.56 -0.34 11.60
CA GLU A 218 -21.20 -1.69 11.14
C GLU A 218 -19.95 -2.22 11.85
N HIS A 219 -18.96 -1.35 12.10
CA HIS A 219 -17.79 -1.70 12.91
C HIS A 219 -18.18 -2.08 14.34
N ASP A 220 -19.02 -1.27 14.98
CA ASP A 220 -19.48 -1.52 16.36
C ASP A 220 -20.29 -2.81 16.47
N ASN A 221 -21.18 -3.06 15.51
CA ASN A 221 -21.94 -4.31 15.42
C ASN A 221 -21.01 -5.51 15.25
N ASN A 222 -20.02 -5.43 14.35
CA ASN A 222 -19.05 -6.50 14.15
C ASN A 222 -18.20 -6.74 15.41
N HIS A 223 -17.76 -5.68 16.08
CA HIS A 223 -17.02 -5.78 17.34
C HIS A 223 -17.86 -6.41 18.46
N PHE A 224 -19.13 -6.05 18.57
CA PHE A 224 -20.05 -6.67 19.52
C PHE A 224 -20.21 -8.17 19.25
N LEU A 225 -20.42 -8.56 18.00
CA LEU A 225 -20.55 -9.98 17.61
C LEU A 225 -19.28 -10.76 17.93
N ILE A 226 -18.10 -10.25 17.56
CA ILE A 226 -16.82 -10.90 17.87
C ILE A 226 -16.64 -11.07 19.38
N LYS A 227 -16.98 -10.05 20.19
CA LYS A 227 -16.89 -10.12 21.65
C LYS A 227 -17.72 -11.26 22.22
N ILE A 228 -18.96 -11.40 21.77
CA ILE A 228 -19.89 -12.43 22.26
C ILE A 228 -19.42 -13.82 21.81
N PHE A 229 -19.16 -14.02 20.51
CA PHE A 229 -18.80 -15.35 19.99
C PHE A 229 -17.42 -15.82 20.46
N ALA A 230 -16.39 -14.97 20.37
CA ALA A 230 -15.06 -15.32 20.85
C ALA A 230 -15.04 -15.50 22.38
N GLY A 231 -15.79 -14.68 23.12
CA GLY A 231 -15.96 -14.82 24.57
C GLY A 231 -16.62 -16.15 24.96
N ALA A 232 -17.72 -16.52 24.29
CA ALA A 232 -18.39 -17.79 24.51
C ALA A 232 -17.48 -18.98 24.18
N CYS A 233 -16.79 -18.97 23.04
CA CYS A 233 -15.83 -20.00 22.66
C CYS A 233 -14.69 -20.14 23.66
N PHE A 234 -14.14 -19.03 24.14
CA PHE A 234 -13.08 -19.02 25.15
C PHE A 234 -13.57 -19.62 26.48
N ALA A 235 -14.75 -19.21 26.96
CA ALA A 235 -15.33 -19.73 28.21
C ALA A 235 -15.65 -21.24 28.13
N MET A 236 -16.30 -21.68 27.04
CA MET A 236 -16.61 -23.09 26.82
C MET A 236 -15.34 -23.94 26.67
N GLY A 237 -14.35 -23.44 25.93
CA GLY A 237 -13.06 -24.11 25.77
C GLY A 237 -12.34 -24.25 27.11
N LEU A 238 -12.28 -23.19 27.91
CA LEU A 238 -11.70 -23.24 29.26
C LEU A 238 -12.39 -24.27 30.14
N PHE A 239 -13.72 -24.28 30.16
CA PHE A 239 -14.49 -25.29 30.90
C PHE A 239 -14.16 -26.72 30.45
N ALA A 240 -14.04 -26.95 29.13
CA ALA A 240 -13.68 -28.26 28.59
C ALA A 240 -12.25 -28.69 28.97
N VAL A 241 -11.27 -27.77 28.92
CA VAL A 241 -9.89 -28.02 29.34
C VAL A 241 -9.81 -28.32 30.83
N VAL A 242 -10.44 -27.49 31.68
CA VAL A 242 -10.47 -27.69 33.14
C VAL A 242 -11.12 -29.04 33.48
N THR A 243 -12.25 -29.38 32.86
CA THR A 243 -12.91 -30.67 33.08
C THR A 243 -12.02 -31.85 32.66
N SER A 244 -11.29 -31.70 31.56
CA SER A 244 -10.35 -32.72 31.07
C SER A 244 -9.15 -32.89 32.01
N LEU A 245 -8.65 -31.80 32.61
CA LEU A 245 -7.58 -31.83 33.61
C LEU A 245 -8.03 -32.51 34.92
N ILE A 246 -9.25 -32.21 35.40
CA ILE A 246 -9.83 -32.87 36.57
C ILE A 246 -9.92 -34.38 36.33
N ARG A 247 -10.27 -34.81 35.11
CA ARG A 247 -10.40 -36.23 34.72
C ARG A 247 -9.23 -36.73 33.88
N TRP A 248 -8.01 -36.24 34.14
CA TRP A 248 -6.86 -36.49 33.26
C TRP A 248 -6.58 -37.97 32.99
N LYS A 249 -6.71 -38.84 33.99
CA LYS A 249 -6.48 -40.30 33.84
C LYS A 249 -7.38 -40.94 32.77
N ALA A 250 -8.59 -40.40 32.59
CA ALA A 250 -9.52 -40.81 31.55
C ALA A 250 -9.30 -40.02 30.24
N ALA A 251 -9.08 -38.71 30.35
CA ALA A 251 -8.95 -37.80 29.20
C ALA A 251 -7.66 -38.02 28.40
N ASN A 252 -6.54 -38.39 29.04
CA ASN A 252 -5.26 -38.65 28.37
C ASN A 252 -5.25 -39.94 27.50
N ARG A 253 -6.40 -40.61 27.35
CA ARG A 253 -6.57 -41.74 26.45
C ARG A 253 -7.21 -41.28 25.16
N TYR A 254 -6.85 -41.90 24.04
CA TYR A 254 -7.51 -41.65 22.76
C TYR A 254 -8.98 -42.09 22.81
N PRO A 255 -9.91 -41.32 22.21
CA PRO A 255 -9.70 -40.06 21.47
C PRO A 255 -9.68 -38.78 22.33
N GLY A 256 -9.91 -38.88 23.65
CA GLY A 256 -10.03 -37.74 24.58
C GLY A 256 -8.84 -36.78 24.56
N VAL A 257 -7.62 -37.30 24.42
CA VAL A 257 -6.40 -36.48 24.39
C VAL A 257 -6.35 -35.57 23.16
N ILE A 258 -6.93 -35.98 22.03
CA ILE A 258 -7.04 -35.15 20.83
C ILE A 258 -8.03 -34.00 21.08
N ILE A 259 -9.19 -34.32 21.66
CA ILE A 259 -10.22 -33.32 22.00
C ILE A 259 -9.64 -32.27 22.96
N PHE A 260 -8.82 -32.68 23.92
CA PHE A 260 -8.11 -31.77 24.82
C PHE A 260 -7.23 -30.76 24.05
N TYR A 261 -6.40 -31.21 23.11
CA TYR A 261 -5.57 -30.30 22.31
C TYR A 261 -6.37 -29.39 21.37
N ILE A 262 -7.47 -29.87 20.79
CA ILE A 262 -8.38 -29.02 19.99
C ILE A 262 -8.89 -27.86 20.85
N ASN A 263 -9.36 -28.13 22.07
CA ASN A 263 -9.86 -27.09 22.96
C ASN A 263 -8.77 -26.09 23.35
N ILE A 264 -7.53 -26.53 23.59
CA ILE A 264 -6.38 -25.63 23.80
C ILE A 264 -6.18 -24.71 22.59
N CYS A 265 -6.15 -25.26 21.37
CA CYS A 265 -5.95 -24.48 20.15
C CYS A 265 -7.07 -23.44 19.96
N VAL A 266 -8.32 -23.82 20.23
CA VAL A 266 -9.48 -22.91 20.18
C VAL A 266 -9.40 -21.81 21.24
N ILE A 267 -8.93 -22.11 22.46
CA ILE A 267 -8.70 -21.08 23.49
C ILE A 267 -7.64 -20.08 23.03
N VAL A 268 -6.52 -20.54 22.48
CA VAL A 268 -5.44 -19.66 21.98
C VAL A 268 -5.96 -18.75 20.87
N ALA A 269 -6.69 -19.31 19.89
CA ALA A 269 -7.27 -18.52 18.81
C ALA A 269 -8.33 -17.53 19.31
N SER A 270 -9.22 -17.96 20.21
CA SER A 270 -10.26 -17.11 20.81
C SER A 270 -9.65 -15.98 21.64
N PHE A 271 -8.57 -16.27 22.37
CA PHE A 271 -7.81 -15.23 23.08
C PHE A 271 -7.26 -14.19 22.11
N GLY A 272 -6.65 -14.62 21.00
CA GLY A 272 -6.18 -13.71 19.94
C GLY A 272 -7.27 -12.75 19.44
N TRP A 273 -8.48 -13.26 19.17
CA TRP A 273 -9.63 -12.42 18.79
C TRP A 273 -10.09 -11.45 19.88
N LEU A 274 -9.91 -11.81 21.16
CA LEU A 274 -10.31 -11.00 22.31
C LEU A 274 -9.30 -9.91 22.67
N ILE A 275 -8.04 -9.99 22.21
CA ILE A 275 -6.99 -9.00 22.56
C ILE A 275 -7.43 -7.57 22.23
N GLN A 276 -8.13 -7.37 21.12
CA GLN A 276 -8.59 -6.05 20.68
C GLN A 276 -9.51 -5.33 21.69
N PHE A 277 -10.10 -6.03 22.67
CA PHE A 277 -10.99 -5.42 23.67
C PHE A 277 -10.25 -4.94 24.92
N PHE A 278 -8.94 -5.17 25.03
CA PHE A 278 -8.13 -4.52 26.06
C PHE A 278 -7.99 -3.02 25.75
N PRO A 279 -7.94 -2.15 26.77
CA PRO A 279 -7.83 -0.70 26.57
C PRO A 279 -6.66 -0.30 25.65
N GLY A 280 -6.96 0.40 24.57
CA GLY A 280 -5.99 0.87 23.58
C GLY A 280 -5.32 -0.22 22.74
N ALA A 281 -5.73 -1.48 22.88
CA ALA A 281 -5.10 -2.59 22.17
C ALA A 281 -5.51 -2.64 20.70
N ARG A 282 -6.78 -2.35 20.38
CA ARG A 282 -7.29 -2.32 19.00
C ARG A 282 -6.48 -1.36 18.13
N GLU A 283 -6.28 -0.14 18.61
CA GLU A 283 -5.55 0.90 17.91
C GLU A 283 -4.13 0.44 17.63
N ARG A 284 -3.43 -0.18 18.60
CA ARG A 284 -2.08 -0.72 18.39
C ARG A 284 -2.00 -1.99 17.55
N ILE A 285 -3.12 -2.69 17.33
CA ILE A 285 -3.17 -3.92 16.51
C ILE A 285 -3.44 -3.56 15.05
N VAL A 286 -4.28 -2.56 14.81
CA VAL A 286 -4.82 -2.24 13.47
C VAL A 286 -4.24 -0.94 12.89
N CYS A 287 -3.96 0.05 13.74
CA CYS A 287 -3.51 1.37 13.33
C CYS A 287 -2.03 1.59 13.62
N ARG A 288 -1.35 2.23 12.67
CA ARG A 288 -0.05 2.85 12.91
C ARG A 288 -0.22 4.20 13.63
N HIS A 289 0.89 4.68 14.19
CA HIS A 289 0.97 5.99 14.83
C HIS A 289 0.65 7.19 13.91
N ASP A 290 0.85 7.05 12.60
CA ASP A 290 0.53 8.07 11.59
C ASP A 290 -0.95 8.06 11.16
N GLY A 291 -1.78 7.20 11.77
CA GLY A 291 -3.21 7.07 11.45
C GLY A 291 -3.49 6.21 10.21
N THR A 292 -2.46 5.63 9.59
CA THR A 292 -2.64 4.66 8.50
C THR A 292 -2.91 3.25 9.01
N MET A 293 -3.53 2.40 8.18
CA MET A 293 -3.68 0.98 8.49
C MET A 293 -2.36 0.21 8.36
N HIS A 294 -2.18 -0.84 9.15
CA HIS A 294 -1.05 -1.74 8.95
C HIS A 294 -1.17 -2.52 7.63
N LEU A 295 -0.28 -2.24 6.69
CA LEU A 295 -0.05 -3.04 5.48
C LEU A 295 1.31 -3.74 5.57
N HIS A 296 1.44 -4.89 4.90
CA HIS A 296 2.68 -5.65 4.69
C HIS A 296 3.52 -5.88 5.99
N GLN A 297 2.89 -6.42 7.03
CA GLN A 297 3.55 -6.81 8.29
C GLN A 297 4.34 -8.12 8.13
N PRO A 298 5.48 -8.31 8.84
CA PRO A 298 5.94 -7.57 10.03
C PRO A 298 6.81 -6.33 9.75
N SER A 299 6.52 -5.23 10.43
CA SER A 299 7.30 -3.99 10.43
C SER A 299 8.01 -3.80 11.78
N SER A 300 9.22 -3.22 11.78
CA SER A 300 10.00 -3.00 13.01
C SER A 300 9.25 -2.07 13.97
N GLY A 301 8.91 -2.56 15.16
CA GLY A 301 8.35 -1.76 16.26
C GLY A 301 6.93 -2.13 16.69
N GLU A 302 6.18 -2.89 15.89
CA GLU A 302 4.74 -3.13 16.12
C GLU A 302 4.43 -4.61 16.36
N HIS A 303 4.69 -5.08 17.59
CA HIS A 303 4.62 -6.50 17.92
C HIS A 303 3.19 -7.03 18.14
N LEU A 304 2.23 -6.16 18.48
CA LEU A 304 0.87 -6.58 18.82
C LEU A 304 0.08 -7.08 17.61
N CYS A 305 0.29 -6.46 16.44
CA CYS A 305 -0.30 -6.91 15.18
C CYS A 305 0.18 -8.33 14.84
N SER A 306 1.51 -8.55 14.83
CA SER A 306 2.10 -9.87 14.55
C SER A 306 1.75 -10.92 15.60
N LEU A 307 1.74 -10.57 16.89
CA LEU A 307 1.34 -11.47 17.97
C LEU A 307 -0.10 -11.93 17.80
N THR A 308 -1.02 -10.99 17.53
CA THR A 308 -2.45 -11.29 17.30
C THR A 308 -2.61 -12.21 16.09
N PHE A 309 -1.89 -11.94 14.99
CA PHE A 309 -1.84 -12.82 13.83
C PHE A 309 -1.39 -14.24 14.21
N VAL A 310 -0.27 -14.40 14.92
CA VAL A 310 0.25 -15.72 15.31
C VAL A 310 -0.75 -16.48 16.17
N LEU A 311 -1.36 -15.83 17.18
CA LEU A 311 -2.32 -16.47 18.08
C LEU A 311 -3.57 -16.97 17.33
N VAL A 312 -4.12 -16.14 16.45
CA VAL A 312 -5.31 -16.50 15.67
C VAL A 312 -4.97 -17.53 14.59
N TYR A 313 -4.00 -17.24 13.73
CA TYR A 313 -3.69 -18.06 12.58
C TYR A 313 -3.13 -19.43 12.98
N ALA A 314 -2.07 -19.46 13.81
CA ALA A 314 -1.48 -20.72 14.23
C ALA A 314 -2.45 -21.55 15.09
N GLY A 315 -3.25 -20.89 15.94
CA GLY A 315 -4.29 -21.55 16.75
C GLY A 315 -5.38 -22.21 15.90
N VAL A 316 -5.90 -21.51 14.88
CA VAL A 316 -6.90 -22.06 13.95
C VAL A 316 -6.32 -23.20 13.12
N VAL A 317 -5.14 -23.02 12.53
CA VAL A 317 -4.48 -24.07 11.71
C VAL A 317 -4.23 -25.32 12.56
N ALA A 318 -3.71 -25.17 13.78
CA ALA A 318 -3.49 -26.29 14.68
C ALA A 318 -4.79 -27.02 15.05
N ALA A 319 -5.87 -26.27 15.34
CA ALA A 319 -7.19 -26.85 15.62
C ALA A 319 -7.72 -27.68 14.44
N VAL A 320 -7.57 -27.19 13.20
CA VAL A 320 -7.97 -27.90 11.98
C VAL A 320 -7.15 -29.18 11.78
N VAL A 321 -5.82 -29.13 11.97
CA VAL A 321 -4.98 -30.33 11.84
C VAL A 321 -5.34 -31.37 12.90
N TRP A 322 -5.58 -30.95 14.14
CA TRP A 322 -6.06 -31.84 15.20
C TRP A 322 -7.44 -32.43 14.91
N PHE A 323 -8.34 -31.66 14.29
CA PHE A 323 -9.63 -32.16 13.83
C PHE A 323 -9.48 -33.25 12.75
N ILE A 324 -8.56 -33.07 11.80
CA ILE A 324 -8.22 -34.12 10.80
C ILE A 324 -7.66 -35.38 11.49
N ILE A 325 -6.81 -35.22 12.51
CA ILE A 325 -6.29 -36.35 13.29
C ILE A 325 -7.43 -37.05 14.06
N LEU A 326 -8.38 -36.29 14.60
CA LEU A 326 -9.56 -36.81 15.28
C LEU A 326 -10.41 -37.65 14.32
N THR A 327 -10.76 -37.13 13.15
CA THR A 327 -11.57 -37.87 12.16
C THR A 327 -10.85 -39.13 11.67
N TYR A 328 -9.53 -39.07 11.48
CA TYR A 328 -8.73 -40.25 11.18
C TYR A 328 -8.76 -41.30 12.31
N ALA A 329 -8.62 -40.87 13.56
CA ALA A 329 -8.71 -41.77 14.72
C ALA A 329 -10.09 -42.43 14.83
N TRP A 330 -11.16 -41.65 14.61
CA TRP A 330 -12.54 -42.16 14.57
C TRP A 330 -12.74 -43.18 13.45
N TYR A 331 -12.24 -42.90 12.25
CA TYR A 331 -12.29 -43.83 11.12
C TYR A 331 -11.62 -45.17 11.47
N LEU A 332 -10.45 -45.16 12.11
CA LEU A 332 -9.78 -46.41 12.50
C LEU A 332 -10.52 -47.17 13.59
N LEU A 333 -11.11 -46.48 14.56
CA LEU A 333 -11.82 -47.09 15.68
C LEU A 333 -13.16 -47.71 15.26
N VAL A 334 -13.88 -47.06 14.33
CA VAL A 334 -15.24 -47.47 13.94
C VAL A 334 -15.23 -48.35 12.70
N VAL A 335 -14.48 -47.98 11.65
CA VAL A 335 -14.57 -48.63 10.33
C VAL A 335 -13.57 -49.78 10.21
N ARG A 336 -12.32 -49.58 10.66
CA ARG A 336 -11.28 -50.62 10.67
C ARG A 336 -11.25 -51.42 11.97
N ALA A 337 -12.42 -51.62 12.61
CA ALA A 337 -12.56 -52.38 13.85
C ALA A 337 -11.99 -53.82 13.80
N SER A 338 -11.67 -54.33 12.60
CA SER A 338 -10.92 -55.58 12.40
C SER A 338 -9.42 -55.38 12.68
N GLY A 339 -9.02 -55.55 13.95
CA GLY A 339 -7.63 -55.52 14.43
C GLY A 339 -7.50 -54.95 15.85
N SER A 340 -6.30 -54.48 16.22
CA SER A 340 -6.08 -53.65 17.42
C SER A 340 -5.87 -52.15 17.07
N PRO A 341 -6.91 -51.39 16.64
CA PRO A 341 -6.80 -49.97 16.30
C PRO A 341 -6.10 -49.10 17.36
N LYS A 342 -6.26 -49.44 18.63
CA LYS A 342 -5.65 -48.73 19.77
C LYS A 342 -4.12 -48.78 19.72
N ASP A 343 -3.54 -49.91 19.30
CA ASP A 343 -2.08 -50.08 19.23
C ASP A 343 -1.50 -49.30 18.05
N ILE A 344 -2.24 -49.22 16.94
CA ILE A 344 -1.89 -48.42 15.76
C ILE A 344 -1.86 -46.93 16.11
N ILE A 345 -2.89 -46.44 16.81
CA ILE A 345 -2.99 -45.04 17.25
C ILE A 345 -1.87 -44.71 18.26
N LYS A 346 -1.63 -45.60 19.23
CA LYS A 346 -0.58 -45.42 20.24
C LYS A 346 0.81 -45.35 19.61
N LYS A 347 1.09 -46.19 18.60
CA LYS A 347 2.36 -46.16 17.85
C LYS A 347 2.56 -44.84 17.08
N LYS A 348 1.47 -44.21 16.61
CA LYS A 348 1.51 -42.96 15.82
C LYS A 348 1.40 -41.67 16.64
N HIS A 349 1.24 -41.76 17.97
CA HIS A 349 1.06 -40.61 18.86
C HIS A 349 2.09 -39.50 18.62
N SER A 350 3.39 -39.84 18.58
CA SER A 350 4.47 -38.87 18.37
C SER A 350 4.38 -38.19 17.00
N SER A 351 4.03 -38.93 15.95
CA SER A 351 3.88 -38.39 14.60
C SER A 351 2.71 -37.41 14.49
N PHE A 352 1.59 -37.69 15.18
CA PHE A 352 0.43 -36.78 15.20
C PHE A 352 0.77 -35.44 15.85
N HIS A 353 1.44 -35.45 17.00
CA HIS A 353 1.87 -34.22 17.67
C HIS A 353 2.86 -33.46 16.79
N SER A 354 3.88 -34.14 16.27
CA SER A 354 4.89 -33.51 15.41
C SER A 354 4.24 -32.86 14.18
N ALA A 355 3.29 -33.54 13.52
CA ALA A 355 2.61 -33.01 12.34
C ALA A 355 1.74 -31.79 12.65
N ALA A 356 0.92 -31.84 13.71
CA ALA A 356 0.02 -30.75 14.08
C ALA A 356 0.75 -29.44 14.38
N TRP A 357 1.82 -29.52 15.18
CA TRP A 357 2.56 -28.33 15.58
C TRP A 357 3.49 -27.84 14.47
N SER A 358 4.24 -28.73 13.82
CA SER A 358 5.21 -28.34 12.79
C SER A 358 4.53 -27.70 11.58
N LEU A 359 3.39 -28.24 11.13
CA LEU A 359 2.66 -27.67 10.00
C LEU A 359 2.14 -26.26 10.31
N SER A 360 1.55 -26.07 11.49
CA SER A 360 1.01 -24.79 11.92
C SER A 360 2.11 -23.72 12.04
N ILE A 361 3.24 -24.09 12.64
CA ILE A 361 4.40 -23.19 12.78
C ILE A 361 5.01 -22.87 11.43
N ALA A 362 5.22 -23.87 10.57
CA ALA A 362 5.83 -23.67 9.24
C ALA A 362 5.01 -22.69 8.39
N LEU A 363 3.68 -22.89 8.31
CA LEU A 363 2.81 -21.97 7.56
C LEU A 363 2.83 -20.56 8.12
N THR A 364 2.84 -20.40 9.44
CA THR A 364 2.92 -19.09 10.09
C THR A 364 4.23 -18.37 9.75
N VAL A 365 5.37 -19.09 9.82
CA VAL A 365 6.69 -18.55 9.47
C VAL A 365 6.78 -18.19 8.00
N ILE A 366 6.22 -19.01 7.10
CA ILE A 366 6.18 -18.72 5.66
C ILE A 366 5.42 -17.41 5.41
N ILE A 367 4.22 -17.25 5.97
CA ILE A 367 3.42 -16.03 5.77
C ILE A 367 4.14 -14.80 6.32
N MET A 368 4.76 -14.87 7.51
CA MET A 368 5.55 -13.75 8.05
C MET A 368 6.82 -13.46 7.24
N GLY A 369 7.36 -14.47 6.55
CA GLY A 369 8.55 -14.35 5.71
C GLY A 369 8.27 -13.84 4.30
N MET A 370 7.03 -13.95 3.83
CA MET A 370 6.57 -13.33 2.58
C MET A 370 6.49 -11.81 2.79
N LYS A 371 7.60 -11.12 2.52
CA LYS A 371 7.59 -9.66 2.37
C LYS A 371 6.67 -9.33 1.19
N GLY A 372 5.60 -8.60 1.46
CA GLY A 372 4.74 -8.00 0.43
C GLY A 372 5.48 -6.93 -0.35
#